data_AF-W5CQW3-F1
#
_entry.id   AF-W5CQW3-F1
#
_cell.length_a   1.000
_cell.length_b   1.000
_cell.length_c   1.000
_cell.angle_alpha   90.00
_cell.angle_beta   90.00
_cell.angle_gamma   90.00
#
_symmetry.space_group_name_H-M   'P 1'
#
loop_
_entity.id
_entity.type
_entity.pdbx_description
1 polymer ?
#
loop_
_entity_poly.entity_id
_entity_poly.type
_entity_poly.pdbx_seq_one_letter_code
_entity_poly.pdbx_strand_id
1 'polypeptide(L)'
;MVAVKTRWKEAALAVANMAVDEPRTGAQVTRRAAILLMMGHDGFTSPEVCLHYLFASRNVEDSLVLAAAVSELDGEEVASLLRYLAKWVGKYSRFPEAQPCPEAVEIHKLEQCDSVPSLVAVARAMGLVLDQHFSHLVLNPELRQDLLAAGVMAKELAAEAEASGPILDLLRRMPRAV
;
A
#
# COMPACT_ATOMS: atom_id res chain seq x y z
N MET A 1 9.63 -16.97 -6.30
CA MET A 1 8.49 -16.02 -6.21
C MET A 1 7.26 -16.65 -5.56
N VAL A 2 6.83 -17.87 -5.93
CA VAL A 2 5.73 -18.58 -5.24
C VAL A 2 5.96 -18.67 -3.72
N ALA A 3 7.18 -19.02 -3.29
CA ALA A 3 7.55 -19.07 -1.87
C ALA A 3 7.34 -17.72 -1.14
N VAL A 4 7.52 -16.58 -1.80
CA VAL A 4 7.31 -15.26 -1.20
C VAL A 4 5.82 -15.05 -0.92
N LYS A 5 4.95 -15.33 -1.90
CA LYS A 5 3.50 -15.26 -1.70
C LYS A 5 3.02 -16.24 -0.62
N THR A 6 3.59 -17.43 -0.55
CA THR A 6 3.30 -18.40 0.52
C THR A 6 3.67 -17.84 1.90
N ARG A 7 4.84 -17.19 2.05
CA ARG A 7 5.23 -16.53 3.33
C ARG A 7 4.22 -15.46 3.75
N TRP A 8 3.74 -14.65 2.81
CA TRP A 8 2.69 -13.66 3.08
C TRP A 8 1.37 -14.32 3.52
N LYS A 9 0.98 -15.41 2.85
CA LYS A 9 -0.20 -16.20 3.23
C LYS A 9 -0.08 -16.76 4.65
N GLU A 10 1.05 -17.38 4.97
CA GLU A 10 1.31 -17.98 6.29
C GLU A 10 1.30 -16.92 7.39
N ALA A 11 1.94 -15.77 7.16
CA ALA A 11 1.93 -14.65 8.09
C ALA A 11 0.51 -14.10 8.32
N ALA A 12 -0.27 -13.91 7.25
CA ALA A 12 -1.65 -13.45 7.35
C ALA A 12 -2.54 -14.44 8.12
N LEU A 13 -2.40 -15.75 7.86
CA LEU A 13 -3.13 -16.79 8.58
C LEU A 13 -2.74 -16.87 10.06
N ALA A 14 -1.44 -16.78 10.36
CA ALA A 14 -0.93 -16.84 11.72
C ALA A 14 -1.56 -15.72 12.58
N VAL A 15 -1.52 -14.48 12.09
CA VAL A 15 -2.04 -13.35 12.86
C VAL A 15 -3.57 -13.30 12.88
N ALA A 16 -4.25 -13.80 11.84
CA ALA A 16 -5.70 -13.94 11.84
C ALA A 16 -6.18 -14.94 12.90
N ASN A 17 -5.46 -16.06 13.07
CA ASN A 17 -5.75 -17.02 14.14
C ASN A 17 -5.49 -16.43 15.52
N MET A 18 -4.39 -15.68 15.70
CA MET A 18 -4.12 -14.97 16.95
C MET A 18 -5.23 -13.97 17.32
N ALA A 19 -5.82 -13.28 16.33
CA ALA A 19 -6.89 -12.33 16.56
C ALA A 19 -8.19 -12.97 17.10
N VAL A 20 -8.41 -14.26 16.86
CA VAL A 20 -9.58 -15.00 17.37
C VAL A 20 -9.40 -15.37 18.85
N ASP A 21 -8.17 -15.65 19.26
CA ASP A 21 -7.84 -16.19 20.58
C ASP A 21 -7.44 -15.10 21.61
N GLU A 22 -7.24 -13.85 21.18
CA GLU A 22 -6.68 -12.79 22.05
C GLU A 22 -7.69 -12.08 22.98
N PRO A 23 -7.33 -11.83 24.26
CA PRO A 23 -8.08 -10.94 25.14
C PRO A 23 -8.03 -9.47 24.66
N ARG A 24 -9.11 -8.72 24.96
CA ARG A 24 -9.44 -7.38 24.40
C ARG A 24 -8.32 -6.33 24.35
N THR A 25 -7.28 -6.43 25.18
CA THR A 25 -6.19 -5.43 25.28
C THR A 25 -5.04 -5.63 24.27
N GLY A 26 -4.82 -6.83 23.73
CA GLY A 26 -3.87 -7.09 22.62
C GLY A 26 -4.52 -7.04 21.22
N ALA A 27 -5.85 -7.24 21.20
CA ALA A 27 -6.62 -7.47 19.99
C ALA A 27 -6.53 -6.36 18.91
N GLN A 28 -6.22 -5.11 19.28
CA GLN A 28 -6.15 -4.02 18.31
C GLN A 28 -4.88 -4.09 17.44
N VAL A 29 -3.72 -4.40 18.03
CA VAL A 29 -2.45 -4.54 17.29
C VAL A 29 -2.56 -5.74 16.34
N THR A 30 -3.03 -6.87 16.87
CA THR A 30 -3.23 -8.11 16.11
C THR A 30 -4.24 -7.92 14.98
N ARG A 31 -5.35 -7.20 15.21
CA ARG A 31 -6.33 -6.88 14.16
C ARG A 31 -5.73 -5.98 13.07
N ARG A 32 -4.95 -4.95 13.45
CA ARG A 32 -4.28 -4.07 12.48
C ARG A 32 -3.27 -4.84 11.63
N ALA A 33 -2.46 -5.69 12.25
CA ALA A 33 -1.54 -6.58 11.55
C ALA A 33 -2.27 -7.54 10.60
N ALA A 34 -3.40 -8.12 11.04
CA ALA A 34 -4.23 -8.98 10.21
C ALA A 34 -4.71 -8.26 8.94
N ILE A 35 -5.27 -7.06 9.09
CA ILE A 35 -5.76 -6.25 7.97
C ILE A 35 -4.61 -5.95 7.00
N LEU A 36 -3.46 -5.50 7.49
CA LEU A 36 -2.29 -5.19 6.67
C LEU A 36 -1.79 -6.40 5.87
N LEU A 37 -1.61 -7.54 6.53
CA LEU A 37 -1.08 -8.75 5.88
C LEU A 37 -2.09 -9.36 4.90
N MET A 38 -3.38 -9.33 5.23
CA MET A 38 -4.43 -9.75 4.30
C MET A 38 -4.50 -8.84 3.08
N MET A 39 -4.39 -7.51 3.27
CA MET A 39 -4.33 -6.55 2.16
C MET A 39 -3.15 -6.84 1.23
N GLY A 40 -1.96 -7.09 1.79
CA GLY A 40 -0.75 -7.40 1.03
C GLY A 40 -0.64 -8.85 0.53
N HIS A 41 -1.64 -9.70 0.73
CA HIS A 41 -1.70 -11.03 0.12
C HIS A 41 -2.82 -11.15 -0.90
N ASP A 42 -4.02 -10.68 -0.55
CA ASP A 42 -5.23 -10.87 -1.34
C ASP A 42 -5.23 -10.04 -2.64
N GLY A 43 -5.58 -10.67 -3.77
CA GLY A 43 -5.66 -10.00 -5.08
C GLY A 43 -4.33 -9.72 -5.78
N PHE A 44 -3.19 -10.04 -5.15
CA PHE A 44 -1.86 -9.90 -5.74
C PHE A 44 -1.34 -11.24 -6.26
N THR A 45 -0.68 -11.21 -7.41
CA THR A 45 0.07 -12.33 -8.00
C THR A 45 1.42 -12.51 -7.31
N SER A 46 2.08 -13.66 -7.50
CA SER A 46 3.40 -13.88 -6.88
C SER A 46 4.46 -12.84 -7.28
N PRO A 47 4.52 -12.34 -8.54
CA PRO A 47 5.39 -11.22 -8.88
C PRO A 47 5.05 -9.90 -8.21
N GLU A 48 3.77 -9.57 -8.11
CA GLU A 48 3.34 -8.34 -7.46
C GLU A 48 3.70 -8.31 -5.97
N VAL A 49 3.62 -9.45 -5.27
CA VAL A 49 4.04 -9.52 -3.86
C VAL A 49 5.55 -9.23 -3.70
N CYS A 50 6.38 -9.51 -4.71
CA CYS A 50 7.79 -9.12 -4.65
C CYS A 50 7.97 -7.58 -4.73
N LEU A 51 7.08 -6.87 -5.43
CA LEU A 51 7.10 -5.41 -5.50
C LEU A 51 6.77 -4.76 -4.16
N HIS A 52 6.11 -5.47 -3.24
CA HIS A 52 5.82 -4.95 -1.89
C HIS A 52 7.12 -4.51 -1.19
N TYR A 53 8.16 -5.33 -1.28
CA TYR A 53 9.48 -5.01 -0.71
C TYR A 53 10.13 -3.79 -1.36
N LEU A 54 9.99 -3.63 -2.68
CA LEU A 54 10.50 -2.47 -3.39
C LEU A 54 9.79 -1.21 -2.86
N PHE A 55 8.47 -1.19 -2.87
CA PHE A 55 7.66 -0.02 -2.53
C PHE A 55 7.51 0.26 -1.03
N ALA A 56 7.84 -0.70 -0.18
CA ALA A 56 7.99 -0.49 1.26
C ALA A 56 9.40 -0.04 1.67
N SER A 57 10.41 -0.24 0.81
CA SER A 57 11.77 0.17 1.10
C SER A 57 11.92 1.69 1.10
N ARG A 58 12.88 2.18 1.90
CA ARG A 58 13.31 3.59 1.87
C ARG A 58 13.89 4.01 0.52
N ASN A 59 14.20 3.06 -0.38
CA ASN A 59 14.68 3.40 -1.72
C ASN A 59 13.62 4.11 -2.57
N VAL A 60 12.32 4.01 -2.21
CA VAL A 60 11.27 4.83 -2.81
C VAL A 60 11.28 6.28 -2.28
N GLU A 61 11.94 6.53 -1.14
CA GLU A 61 12.18 7.89 -0.65
C GLU A 61 13.27 8.59 -1.47
N ASP A 62 14.23 7.84 -2.04
CA ASP A 62 15.17 8.32 -3.06
C ASP A 62 14.51 8.26 -4.45
N SER A 63 13.81 9.34 -4.80
CA SER A 63 13.04 9.41 -6.04
C SER A 63 13.89 9.23 -7.30
N LEU A 64 15.21 9.45 -7.25
CA LEU A 64 16.06 9.40 -8.44
C LEU A 64 16.28 7.97 -8.93
N VAL A 65 16.51 7.01 -8.02
CA VAL A 65 16.74 5.61 -8.38
C VAL A 65 15.46 4.99 -8.94
N LEU A 66 14.32 5.25 -8.27
CA LEU A 66 13.04 4.76 -8.76
C LEU A 66 12.67 5.42 -10.11
N ALA A 67 12.93 6.71 -10.29
CA ALA A 67 12.71 7.39 -11.57
C ALA A 67 13.54 6.81 -12.71
N ALA A 68 14.82 6.48 -12.47
CA ALA A 68 15.67 5.84 -13.47
C ALA A 68 15.18 4.42 -13.82
N ALA A 69 14.72 3.66 -12.82
CA ALA A 69 14.16 2.33 -13.08
C ALA A 69 12.84 2.40 -13.85
N VAL A 70 11.96 3.34 -13.51
CA VAL A 70 10.65 3.50 -14.18
C VAL A 70 10.83 4.00 -15.62
N SER A 71 11.82 4.85 -15.91
CA SER A 71 12.03 5.36 -17.28
C SER A 71 12.45 4.28 -18.29
N GLU A 72 13.05 3.18 -17.81
CA GLU A 72 13.49 2.06 -18.65
C GLU A 72 12.40 1.01 -18.89
N LEU A 73 11.25 1.13 -18.23
CA LEU A 73 10.15 0.18 -18.39
C LEU A 73 9.52 0.31 -19.78
N ASP A 74 9.21 -0.84 -20.38
CA ASP A 74 8.43 -0.88 -21.61
C ASP A 74 6.92 -0.69 -21.35
N GLY A 75 6.13 -0.66 -22.42
CA GLY A 75 4.69 -0.43 -22.33
C GLY A 75 3.92 -1.49 -21.53
N GLU A 76 4.32 -2.77 -21.61
CA GLU A 76 3.67 -3.87 -20.89
C GLU A 76 4.06 -3.83 -19.40
N GLU A 77 5.31 -3.50 -19.11
CA GLU A 77 5.82 -3.35 -17.75
C GLU A 77 5.19 -2.14 -17.05
N VAL A 78 5.08 -0.99 -17.73
CA VAL A 78 4.37 0.20 -17.24
C VAL A 78 2.90 -0.12 -16.94
N ALA A 79 2.23 -0.85 -17.84
CA ALA A 79 0.85 -1.29 -17.64
C ALA A 79 0.70 -2.16 -16.38
N SER A 80 1.60 -3.14 -16.23
CA SER A 80 1.60 -4.05 -15.09
C SER A 80 1.88 -3.32 -13.78
N LEU A 81 2.83 -2.38 -13.78
CA LEU A 81 3.15 -1.56 -12.62
C LEU A 81 1.97 -0.63 -12.24
N LEU A 82 1.32 0.00 -13.22
CA LEU A 82 0.15 0.85 -12.97
C LEU A 82 -0.98 0.04 -12.31
N ARG A 83 -1.30 -1.15 -12.83
CA ARG A 83 -2.33 -2.02 -12.26
C ARG A 83 -1.99 -2.46 -10.84
N TYR A 84 -0.72 -2.79 -10.58
CA TYR A 84 -0.24 -3.10 -9.24
C TYR A 84 -0.45 -1.92 -8.27
N LEU A 85 -0.07 -0.70 -8.67
CA LEU A 85 -0.25 0.50 -7.84
C LEU A 85 -1.74 0.81 -7.63
N ALA A 86 -2.57 0.65 -8.67
CA ALA A 86 -4.01 0.84 -8.59
C ALA A 86 -4.68 -0.14 -7.61
N LYS A 87 -4.22 -1.40 -7.54
CA LYS A 87 -4.67 -2.35 -6.52
C LYS A 87 -4.42 -1.81 -5.10
N TRP A 88 -3.24 -1.26 -4.85
CA TRP A 88 -2.92 -0.66 -3.55
C TRP A 88 -3.81 0.53 -3.20
N VAL A 89 -4.04 1.44 -4.16
CA VAL A 89 -4.99 2.56 -3.98
C VAL A 89 -6.38 2.03 -3.61
N GLY A 90 -6.87 1.00 -4.31
CA GLY A 90 -8.15 0.37 -4.00
C GLY A 90 -8.20 -0.32 -2.63
N LYS A 91 -7.09 -0.94 -2.19
CA LYS A 91 -6.99 -1.51 -0.84
C LYS A 91 -7.09 -0.42 0.23
N TYR A 92 -6.38 0.71 0.06
CA TYR A 92 -6.43 1.82 1.01
C TYR A 92 -7.78 2.55 1.03
N SER A 93 -8.46 2.65 -0.11
CA SER A 93 -9.85 3.15 -0.16
C SER A 93 -10.80 2.22 0.60
N ARG A 94 -10.65 0.91 0.45
CA ARG A 94 -11.52 -0.08 1.10
C ARG A 94 -11.27 -0.27 2.59
N PHE A 95 -10.03 -0.10 3.05
CA PHE A 95 -9.61 -0.34 4.43
C PHE A 95 -8.93 0.90 5.01
N PRO A 96 -9.67 1.99 5.28
CA PRO A 96 -9.10 3.23 5.78
C PRO A 96 -8.43 3.10 7.16
N GLU A 97 -8.79 2.06 7.94
CA GLU A 97 -8.13 1.73 9.21
C GLU A 97 -6.73 1.11 9.06
N ALA A 98 -6.31 0.79 7.84
CA ALA A 98 -5.01 0.20 7.56
C ALA A 98 -3.89 1.23 7.75
N GLN A 99 -3.18 1.11 8.87
CA GLN A 99 -2.05 1.97 9.21
C GLN A 99 -0.82 1.12 9.54
N PRO A 100 0.40 1.60 9.22
CA PRO A 100 1.65 0.93 9.60
C PRO A 100 1.61 0.49 11.07
N CYS A 101 1.98 -0.76 11.32
CA CYS A 101 1.90 -1.37 12.65
C CYS A 101 3.28 -1.88 13.07
N PRO A 102 4.22 -0.97 13.41
CA PRO A 102 5.57 -1.36 13.85
C PRO A 102 5.53 -2.24 15.11
N GLU A 103 4.52 -2.04 15.97
CA GLU A 103 4.33 -2.83 17.19
C GLU A 103 4.10 -4.31 16.88
N ALA A 104 3.49 -4.63 15.73
CA ALA A 104 3.28 -6.02 15.32
C ALA A 104 4.58 -6.74 14.94
N VAL A 105 5.59 -6.00 14.48
CA VAL A 105 6.91 -6.55 14.18
C VAL A 105 7.63 -6.91 15.47
N GLU A 106 7.56 -6.04 16.48
CA GLU A 106 8.19 -6.28 17.79
C GLU A 106 7.48 -7.40 18.56
N ILE A 107 6.14 -7.39 18.60
CA ILE A 107 5.34 -8.31 19.42
C ILE A 107 5.17 -9.67 18.74
N HIS A 108 4.85 -9.69 17.44
CA HIS A 108 4.49 -10.92 16.73
C HIS A 108 5.58 -11.40 15.76
N LYS A 109 6.72 -10.70 15.64
CA LYS A 109 7.83 -11.02 14.73
C LYS A 109 7.39 -11.13 13.26
N LEU A 110 6.40 -10.33 12.87
CA LEU A 110 5.81 -10.33 11.53
C LEU A 110 6.52 -9.32 10.63
N GLU A 111 7.69 -9.68 10.11
CA GLU A 111 8.50 -8.83 9.22
C GLU A 111 7.74 -8.35 7.96
N GLN A 112 6.71 -9.07 7.53
CA GLN A 112 5.89 -8.71 6.38
C GLN A 112 5.06 -7.44 6.63
N CYS A 113 4.80 -7.06 7.90
CA CYS A 113 4.11 -5.81 8.22
C CYS A 113 4.91 -4.59 7.77
N ASP A 114 6.24 -4.62 7.92
CA ASP A 114 7.14 -3.56 7.41
C ASP A 114 7.26 -3.56 5.89
N SER A 115 6.84 -4.65 5.25
CA SER A 115 6.89 -4.82 3.80
C SER A 115 5.61 -4.35 3.12
N VAL A 116 4.62 -3.83 3.84
CA VAL A 116 3.41 -3.24 3.24
C VAL A 116 3.72 -1.81 2.77
N PRO A 117 3.62 -1.51 1.46
CA PRO A 117 3.86 -0.18 0.94
C PRO A 117 2.88 0.84 1.51
N SER A 118 3.37 1.95 2.04
CA SER A 118 2.50 3.03 2.52
C SER A 118 1.71 3.68 1.38
N LEU A 119 0.53 4.25 1.68
CA LEU A 119 -0.25 5.02 0.71
C LEU A 119 0.57 6.16 0.08
N VAL A 120 1.45 6.80 0.86
CA VAL A 120 2.34 7.86 0.35
C VAL A 120 3.33 7.32 -0.68
N ALA A 121 3.95 6.17 -0.41
CA ALA A 121 4.88 5.53 -1.34
C ALA A 121 4.16 5.11 -2.64
N VAL A 122 2.95 4.55 -2.51
CA VAL A 122 2.11 4.17 -3.65
C VAL A 122 1.72 5.39 -4.49
N ALA A 123 1.28 6.48 -3.85
CA ALA A 123 0.89 7.71 -4.53
C ALA A 123 2.08 8.36 -5.26
N ARG A 124 3.26 8.39 -4.64
CA ARG A 124 4.50 8.90 -5.27
C ARG A 124 4.89 8.07 -6.49
N ALA A 125 4.88 6.74 -6.36
CA ALA A 125 5.20 5.84 -7.46
C ALA A 125 4.21 6.00 -8.62
N MET A 126 2.92 6.17 -8.31
CA MET A 126 1.89 6.40 -9.32
C MET A 126 2.09 7.74 -10.04
N GLY A 127 2.40 8.81 -9.30
CA GLY A 127 2.76 10.11 -9.87
C GLY A 127 3.94 10.01 -10.83
N LEU A 128 5.00 9.31 -10.42
CA LEU A 128 6.18 9.10 -11.26
C LEU A 128 5.88 8.34 -12.55
N VAL A 129 5.09 7.26 -12.47
CA VAL A 129 4.65 6.49 -13.66
C VAL A 129 3.86 7.39 -14.61
N LEU A 130 2.99 8.26 -14.07
CA LEU A 130 2.25 9.23 -14.88
C LEU A 130 3.18 10.26 -15.52
N ASP A 131 4.10 10.84 -14.76
CA ASP A 131 5.01 11.88 -15.25
C ASP A 131 5.90 11.38 -16.39
N GLN A 132 6.38 10.12 -16.32
CA GLN A 132 7.30 9.57 -17.30
C GLN A 132 6.61 8.90 -18.50
N HIS A 133 5.43 8.31 -18.29
CA HIS A 133 4.77 7.46 -19.31
C HIS A 133 3.36 7.92 -19.70
N PHE A 134 3.00 9.17 -19.41
CA PHE A 134 1.66 9.72 -19.66
C PHE A 134 1.12 9.41 -21.06
N SER A 135 1.92 9.67 -22.10
CA SER A 135 1.49 9.48 -23.49
C SER A 135 1.13 8.03 -23.78
N HIS A 136 1.92 7.08 -23.29
CA HIS A 136 1.64 5.65 -23.47
C HIS A 136 0.34 5.23 -22.77
N LEU A 137 0.14 5.71 -21.53
CA LEU A 137 -1.03 5.38 -20.71
C LEU A 137 -2.33 5.91 -21.30
N VAL A 138 -2.33 7.13 -21.84
CA VAL A 138 -3.56 7.78 -22.34
C VAL A 138 -3.91 7.34 -23.77
N LEU A 139 -2.91 6.99 -24.58
CA LEU A 139 -3.13 6.52 -25.95
C LEU A 139 -3.56 5.05 -26.02
N ASN A 140 -3.29 4.25 -25.00
CA ASN A 140 -3.76 2.86 -24.92
C ASN A 140 -5.18 2.80 -24.31
N PRO A 141 -6.21 2.34 -25.05
CA PRO A 141 -7.59 2.34 -24.57
C PRO A 141 -7.84 1.51 -23.30
N GLU A 142 -7.14 0.38 -23.16
CA GLU A 142 -7.28 -0.51 -21.99
C GLU A 142 -6.65 0.14 -20.76
N LEU A 143 -5.43 0.66 -20.90
CA LEU A 143 -4.74 1.35 -19.80
C LEU A 143 -5.44 2.64 -19.39
N ARG A 144 -6.09 3.31 -20.34
CA ARG A 144 -6.90 4.49 -20.05
C ARG A 144 -8.08 4.17 -19.13
N GLN A 145 -8.71 3.00 -19.27
CA GLN A 145 -9.77 2.58 -18.37
C GLN A 145 -9.23 2.30 -16.96
N ASP A 146 -8.12 1.56 -16.86
CA ASP A 146 -7.44 1.30 -15.59
C ASP A 146 -7.03 2.62 -14.89
N LEU A 147 -6.50 3.57 -15.65
CA LEU A 147 -6.11 4.89 -15.17
C LEU A 147 -7.31 5.70 -14.66
N LEU A 148 -8.43 5.70 -15.38
CA LEU A 148 -9.64 6.39 -14.94
C LEU A 148 -10.20 5.80 -13.65
N ALA A 149 -10.23 4.48 -13.52
CA ALA A 149 -10.66 3.80 -12.30
C ALA A 149 -9.75 4.15 -11.11
N ALA A 150 -8.42 4.14 -11.31
CA ALA A 150 -7.46 4.56 -10.30
C ALA A 150 -7.64 6.05 -9.92
N GLY A 151 -7.90 6.91 -10.90
CA GLY A 151 -8.14 8.34 -10.69
C GLY A 151 -9.38 8.64 -9.85
N VAL A 152 -10.47 7.86 -10.02
CA VAL A 152 -11.67 7.98 -9.18
C VAL A 152 -11.35 7.64 -7.72
N MET A 153 -10.69 6.51 -7.47
CA MET A 153 -10.31 6.10 -6.10
C MET A 153 -9.33 7.10 -5.46
N ALA A 154 -8.37 7.62 -6.21
CA ALA A 154 -7.43 8.63 -5.73
C ALA A 154 -8.15 9.95 -5.36
N LYS A 155 -9.16 10.34 -6.14
CA LYS A 155 -9.98 11.53 -5.85
C LYS A 155 -10.81 11.37 -4.58
N GLU A 156 -11.38 10.20 -4.35
CA GLU A 156 -12.12 9.89 -3.11
C GLU A 156 -11.20 9.97 -1.88
N LEU A 157 -10.01 9.35 -1.97
CA LEU A 157 -9.00 9.42 -0.91
C LEU A 157 -8.51 10.86 -0.66
N ALA A 158 -8.33 11.65 -1.72
CA ALA A 158 -7.94 13.05 -1.60
C ALA A 158 -9.02 13.89 -0.91
N ALA A 159 -10.30 13.70 -1.29
CA ALA A 159 -11.42 14.39 -0.66
C ALA A 159 -11.54 14.06 0.83
N GLU A 160 -11.34 12.78 1.20
CA GLU A 160 -11.31 12.36 2.60
C GLU A 160 -10.14 13.01 3.37
N ALA A 161 -8.95 13.05 2.77
CA ALA A 161 -7.78 13.69 3.37
C ALA A 161 -8.00 15.20 3.57
N GLU A 162 -8.61 15.89 2.61
CA GLU A 162 -8.98 17.30 2.71
C GLU A 162 -10.01 17.56 3.82
N ALA A 163 -11.04 16.72 3.92
CA ALA A 163 -12.07 16.83 4.96
C ALA A 163 -11.51 16.56 6.37
N SER A 164 -10.59 15.59 6.48
CA SER A 164 -9.96 15.18 7.75
C SER A 164 -8.80 16.10 8.19
N GLY A 165 -8.20 16.86 7.28
CA GLY A 165 -7.04 17.72 7.54
C GLY A 165 -7.21 18.69 8.71
N PRO A 166 -8.29 19.49 8.75
CA PRO A 166 -8.52 20.42 9.87
C PRO A 166 -8.64 19.73 11.23
N ILE A 167 -9.25 18.54 11.28
CA ILE A 167 -9.37 17.74 12.51
C ILE A 167 -7.99 17.29 12.97
N LEU A 168 -7.18 16.76 12.05
CA LEU A 168 -5.80 16.36 12.31
C LEU A 168 -4.94 17.52 12.83
N ASP A 169 -5.08 18.70 12.24
CA ASP A 169 -4.35 19.90 12.67
C ASP A 169 -4.80 20.37 14.06
N LEU A 170 -6.07 20.25 14.38
CA LEU A 170 -6.60 20.57 15.71
C LEU A 170 -6.06 19.58 16.75
N LEU A 171 -6.11 18.27 16.46
CA LEU A 171 -5.56 17.22 17.33
C LEU A 171 -4.06 17.42 17.58
N ARG A 172 -3.28 17.83 16.58
CA ARG A 172 -1.84 18.13 16.73
C ARG A 172 -1.56 19.35 17.61
N ARG A 173 -2.49 20.30 17.67
CA ARG A 173 -2.37 21.54 18.47
C ARG A 173 -2.91 21.39 19.89
N MET A 174 -3.66 20.33 20.18
CA MET A 174 -4.09 20.05 21.55
C MET A 174 -2.88 19.62 22.40
N PRO A 175 -2.64 20.25 23.56
CA PRO A 175 -1.63 19.76 24.49
C PRO A 175 -1.99 18.34 24.90
N ARG A 176 -1.04 17.39 24.80
CA ARG A 176 -1.23 16.05 25.34
C ARG A 176 -1.53 16.20 26.83
N ALA A 177 -2.74 15.83 27.25
CA ALA A 177 -3.08 15.76 28.66
C ALA A 177 -2.08 14.80 29.33
N VAL A 178 -1.35 15.32 30.32
CA VAL A 178 -0.38 14.60 31.16
C VAL A 178 -1.11 13.62 32.06
#